data_AF-A0AAN1KQI7-F1
#
_entry.id   AF-A0AAN1KQI7-F1
#
_cell.length_a   1.000
_cell.length_b   1.000
_cell.length_c   1.000
_cell.angle_alpha   90.00
_cell.angle_beta   90.00
_cell.angle_gamma   90.00
#
_symmetry.space_group_name_H-M   'P 1'
#
loop_
_entity.id
_entity.type
_entity.pdbx_description
1 polymer ?
#
loop_
_entity_poly.entity_id
_entity_poly.type
_entity_poly.pdbx_seq_one_letter_code
_entity_poly.pdbx_strand_id
1 'polypeptide(L)'
;MSKLLRIKKYLSIEEAAINLSNMLEEPIKVADIYHLALENDLTMSVRLVDQSFAVIGRYIELNGHEAGNIQVDIDLRTGQPLDKPYSVCASELTTVKENQGLLFDKKVVPIDGIWDLAMIGSERQKLYELYQNEVGGEAPRTTGLNGFFLKRGDTIFRAKNSLPLVLDDNYRDAFQMRLNTLLASRGLTCNDVINDPYALDSLKDEELEEYWSLAFAVRQVTLEDSVEGLPFDSGTECEETLNLGDLNYQFVIRTDELSRVVSNLFECQASRTTEDLPLAVKERNTYLKLIHSLLIGLEIDPTARGAATPIQKITELAGEELSNETIRKILIKIKEQLP
;
A
#
# COMPACT_ATOMS: atom_id res chain seq x y z
N MET A 1 21.53 -7.50 -1.66
CA MET A 1 20.89 -6.55 -2.59
C MET A 1 21.73 -6.39 -3.85
N SER A 2 21.26 -6.86 -5.01
CA SER A 2 21.99 -6.71 -6.28
C SER A 2 21.92 -5.25 -6.79
N LYS A 3 22.92 -4.80 -7.55
CA LYS A 3 22.98 -3.43 -8.12
C LYS A 3 21.78 -3.09 -9.02
N LEU A 4 21.09 -4.11 -9.55
CA LEU A 4 20.00 -3.98 -10.51
C LEU A 4 18.65 -3.70 -9.81
N LEU A 5 18.45 -4.23 -8.60
CA LEU A 5 17.27 -3.95 -7.76
C LEU A 5 17.23 -2.51 -7.24
N ARG A 6 18.37 -1.81 -7.22
CA ARG A 6 18.41 -0.37 -6.91
C ARG A 6 17.91 0.51 -8.05
N ILE A 7 17.81 -0.03 -9.27
CA ILE A 7 17.42 0.72 -10.48
C ILE A 7 15.97 0.40 -10.87
N LYS A 8 15.56 -0.87 -10.75
CA LYS A 8 14.15 -1.24 -10.93
C LYS A 8 13.32 -0.71 -9.74
N LYS A 9 12.25 0.04 -10.02
CA LYS A 9 11.31 0.52 -8.98
C LYS A 9 10.32 -0.55 -8.52
N TYR A 10 10.17 -1.61 -9.30
CA TYR A 10 9.22 -2.70 -9.08
C TYR A 10 9.68 -3.97 -9.76
N LEU A 11 9.09 -5.09 -9.36
CA LEU A 11 9.27 -6.43 -9.90
C LEU A 11 7.91 -7.03 -10.26
N SER A 12 7.89 -7.94 -11.24
CA SER A 12 6.71 -8.80 -11.44
C SER A 12 6.54 -9.75 -10.25
N ILE A 13 5.38 -10.41 -10.16
CA ILE A 13 5.11 -11.36 -9.08
C ILE A 13 6.09 -12.54 -9.09
N GLU A 14 6.42 -13.04 -10.28
CA GLU A 14 7.39 -14.12 -10.48
C GLU A 14 8.81 -13.67 -10.10
N GLU A 15 9.21 -12.47 -10.55
CA GLU A 15 10.49 -11.89 -10.18
C GLU A 15 10.58 -11.70 -8.65
N ALA A 16 9.51 -11.26 -8.00
CA ALA A 16 9.46 -11.08 -6.56
C ALA A 16 9.59 -12.43 -5.81
N ALA A 17 8.89 -13.47 -6.25
CA ALA A 17 9.01 -14.82 -5.67
C ALA A 17 10.45 -15.36 -5.75
N ILE A 18 11.11 -15.20 -6.92
CA ILE A 18 12.51 -15.59 -7.10
C ILE A 18 13.43 -14.79 -6.16
N ASN A 19 13.22 -13.47 -6.06
CA ASN A 19 14.07 -12.63 -5.21
C ASN A 19 13.89 -12.95 -3.73
N LEU A 20 12.65 -13.11 -3.24
CA LEU A 20 12.43 -13.52 -1.86
C LEU A 20 12.99 -14.90 -1.58
N SER A 21 12.86 -15.85 -2.52
CA SER A 21 13.43 -17.19 -2.35
C SER A 21 14.95 -17.14 -2.13
N ASN A 22 15.64 -16.32 -2.92
CA ASN A 22 17.09 -16.14 -2.80
C ASN A 22 17.48 -15.38 -1.52
N MET A 23 16.63 -14.48 -1.03
CA MET A 23 16.92 -13.67 0.15
C MET A 23 16.66 -14.41 1.47
N LEU A 24 15.67 -15.30 1.48
CA LEU A 24 15.33 -16.13 2.65
C LEU A 24 15.99 -17.51 2.62
N GLU A 25 16.66 -17.86 1.52
CA GLU A 25 17.25 -19.19 1.27
C GLU A 25 16.21 -20.33 1.34
N GLU A 26 14.93 -20.01 1.10
CA GLU A 26 13.79 -20.93 1.12
C GLU A 26 12.99 -20.80 -0.19
N PRO A 27 12.47 -21.90 -0.77
CA PRO A 27 11.71 -21.82 -2.01
C PRO A 27 10.34 -21.16 -1.78
N ILE A 28 10.11 -20.00 -2.38
CA ILE A 28 8.85 -19.26 -2.36
C ILE A 28 8.17 -19.38 -3.73
N LYS A 29 6.90 -19.78 -3.72
CA LYS A 29 6.04 -19.85 -4.90
C LYS A 29 5.25 -18.56 -5.09
N VAL A 30 4.71 -18.37 -6.28
CA VAL A 30 3.79 -17.25 -6.59
C VAL A 30 2.56 -17.27 -5.67
N ALA A 31 2.03 -18.45 -5.34
CA ALA A 31 0.95 -18.60 -4.38
C ALA A 31 1.27 -17.98 -3.00
N ASP A 32 2.51 -18.13 -2.52
CA ASP A 32 2.93 -17.59 -1.23
C ASP A 32 2.96 -16.06 -1.26
N ILE A 33 3.32 -15.46 -2.40
CA ILE A 33 3.26 -14.01 -2.60
C ILE A 33 1.83 -13.48 -2.50
N TYR A 34 0.89 -14.15 -3.20
CA TYR A 34 -0.51 -13.77 -3.13
C TYR A 34 -1.08 -13.94 -1.72
N HIS A 35 -0.73 -15.03 -1.04
CA HIS A 35 -1.13 -15.27 0.34
C HIS A 35 -0.62 -14.17 1.29
N LEU A 36 0.66 -13.85 1.25
CA LEU A 36 1.25 -12.78 2.08
C LEU A 36 0.56 -11.43 1.85
N ALA A 37 0.16 -11.14 0.62
CA ALA A 37 -0.57 -9.92 0.32
C ALA A 37 -2.02 -9.93 0.82
N LEU A 38 -2.72 -11.07 0.75
CA LEU A 38 -4.08 -11.22 1.27
C LEU A 38 -4.15 -11.05 2.80
N GLU A 39 -3.09 -11.47 3.50
CA GLU A 39 -2.89 -11.31 4.94
C GLU A 39 -2.36 -9.91 5.33
N ASN A 40 -2.07 -9.04 4.35
CA ASN A 40 -1.47 -7.72 4.51
C ASN A 40 -0.03 -7.72 5.09
N ASP A 41 0.67 -8.86 5.03
CA ASP A 41 2.09 -8.95 5.41
C ASP A 41 3.00 -8.35 4.32
N LEU A 42 2.53 -8.39 3.06
CA LEU A 42 3.20 -7.84 1.89
C LEU A 42 2.27 -6.86 1.15
N THR A 43 2.74 -5.65 0.91
CA THR A 43 1.97 -4.67 0.14
C THR A 43 2.03 -5.03 -1.34
N MET A 44 0.86 -5.35 -1.90
CA MET A 44 0.73 -5.52 -3.34
C MET A 44 0.45 -4.19 -4.02
N SER A 45 1.10 -3.97 -5.15
CA SER A 45 0.88 -2.79 -5.99
C SER A 45 0.43 -3.20 -7.39
N VAL A 46 -0.09 -2.24 -8.14
CA VAL A 46 -0.34 -2.36 -9.56
C VAL A 46 0.40 -1.28 -10.32
N ARG A 47 0.86 -1.64 -11.51
CA ARG A 47 1.33 -0.70 -12.53
C ARG A 47 0.22 -0.49 -13.54
N LEU A 48 -0.26 0.74 -13.65
CA LEU A 48 -1.21 1.14 -14.69
C LEU A 48 -0.48 1.19 -16.04
N VAL A 49 -1.03 0.51 -17.05
CA VAL A 49 -0.45 0.42 -18.40
C VAL A 49 -0.76 1.68 -19.19
N ASP A 50 -1.99 2.16 -19.04
CA ASP A 50 -2.50 3.39 -19.61
C ASP A 50 -2.94 4.37 -18.51
N GLN A 51 -3.33 5.56 -18.93
CA GLN A 51 -3.93 6.53 -18.02
C GLN A 51 -5.31 6.04 -17.58
N SER A 52 -5.57 6.10 -16.29
CA SER A 52 -6.86 5.75 -15.72
C SER A 52 -7.43 6.94 -14.93
N PHE A 53 -8.68 6.83 -14.48
CA PHE A 53 -9.35 7.88 -13.73
C PHE A 53 -9.86 7.33 -12.40
N ALA A 54 -9.82 8.15 -11.36
CA ALA A 54 -10.29 7.78 -10.04
C ALA A 54 -10.92 8.96 -9.29
N VAL A 55 -11.74 8.64 -8.30
CA VAL A 55 -12.20 9.61 -7.29
C VAL A 55 -11.44 9.38 -6.00
N ILE A 56 -11.08 10.48 -5.34
CA ILE A 56 -10.32 10.48 -4.10
C ILE A 56 -11.28 10.23 -2.94
N GLY A 57 -10.86 9.44 -1.97
CA GLY A 57 -11.62 9.20 -0.76
C GLY A 57 -10.76 9.05 0.49
N ARG A 58 -11.38 9.28 1.64
CA ARG A 58 -10.76 9.12 2.95
C ARG A 58 -11.71 8.42 3.91
N TYR A 59 -11.10 7.73 4.86
CA TYR A 59 -11.83 7.14 5.95
C TYR A 59 -12.36 8.21 6.90
N ILE A 60 -13.62 8.05 7.29
CA ILE A 60 -14.32 8.89 8.25
C ILE A 60 -14.83 7.99 9.37
N GLU A 61 -14.65 8.42 10.61
CA GLU A 61 -15.15 7.71 11.78
C GLU A 61 -16.66 7.90 11.90
N LEU A 62 -17.38 6.79 11.95
CA LEU A 62 -18.81 6.76 12.18
C LEU A 62 -19.00 6.70 13.70
N ASN A 63 -19.13 7.82 14.41
CA ASN A 63 -19.24 7.83 15.88
C ASN A 63 -20.58 7.26 16.40
N GLY A 64 -20.93 6.02 16.05
CA GLY A 64 -22.18 5.35 16.44
C GLY A 64 -23.47 5.93 15.84
N HIS A 65 -23.36 6.86 14.88
CA HIS A 65 -24.50 7.45 14.20
C HIS A 65 -24.94 6.57 13.01
N GLU A 66 -25.71 5.52 13.29
CA GLU A 66 -26.26 4.63 12.25
C GLU A 66 -27.31 5.30 11.34
N ALA A 67 -27.85 6.46 11.76
CA ALA A 67 -28.82 7.23 11.00
C ALA A 67 -28.67 8.72 11.31
N GLY A 68 -27.69 9.37 10.69
CA GLY A 68 -27.45 10.79 10.90
C GLY A 68 -26.53 11.42 9.88
N ASN A 69 -26.53 12.74 9.94
CA ASN A 69 -25.58 13.58 9.25
C ASN A 69 -24.23 13.51 9.98
N ILE A 70 -23.16 13.22 9.23
CA ILE A 70 -21.78 13.20 9.72
C ILE A 70 -21.13 14.52 9.37
N GLN A 71 -20.49 15.14 10.34
CA GLN A 71 -19.70 16.34 10.11
C GLN A 71 -18.34 15.96 9.53
N VAL A 72 -18.03 16.50 8.37
CA VAL A 72 -16.75 16.36 7.69
C VAL A 72 -16.00 17.68 7.86
N ASP A 73 -14.91 17.63 8.61
CA ASP A 73 -14.05 18.76 8.93
C ASP A 73 -12.68 18.67 8.27
N ILE A 74 -12.48 17.72 7.36
CA ILE A 74 -11.25 17.53 6.60
C ILE A 74 -11.50 17.63 5.10
N ASP A 75 -10.52 18.17 4.38
CA ASP A 75 -10.46 18.12 2.94
C ASP A 75 -10.10 16.69 2.51
N LEU A 76 -10.95 16.05 1.71
CA LEU A 76 -10.75 14.65 1.29
C LEU A 76 -9.49 14.45 0.43
N ARG A 77 -9.04 15.49 -0.28
CA ARG A 77 -7.85 15.46 -1.13
C ARG A 77 -6.58 15.71 -0.33
N THR A 78 -6.55 16.77 0.46
CA THR A 78 -5.34 17.20 1.17
C THR A 78 -5.21 16.58 2.56
N GLY A 79 -6.33 16.21 3.18
CA GLY A 79 -6.40 15.75 4.57
C GLY A 79 -6.24 16.85 5.60
N GLN A 80 -6.18 18.11 5.17
CA GLN A 80 -6.09 19.25 6.07
C GLN A 80 -7.47 19.60 6.63
N PRO A 81 -7.54 20.16 7.85
CA PRO A 81 -8.78 20.69 8.39
C PRO A 81 -9.39 21.74 7.46
N LEU A 82 -10.70 21.70 7.27
CA LEU A 82 -11.46 22.70 6.54
C LEU A 82 -11.76 23.90 7.43
N ASP A 83 -11.65 25.10 6.85
CA ASP A 83 -12.09 26.33 7.52
C ASP A 83 -13.60 26.31 7.85
N LYS A 84 -14.38 25.59 7.03
CA LYS A 84 -15.82 25.40 7.21
C LYS A 84 -16.17 23.92 7.02
N PRO A 85 -16.39 23.18 8.13
CA PRO A 85 -16.90 21.82 8.05
C PRO A 85 -18.26 21.78 7.36
N TYR A 86 -18.55 20.67 6.68
CA TYR A 86 -19.83 20.41 6.05
C TYR A 86 -20.43 19.10 6.55
N SER A 87 -21.70 18.87 6.23
CA SER A 87 -22.46 17.73 6.72
C SER A 87 -22.82 16.81 5.56
N VAL A 88 -22.59 15.52 5.71
CA VAL A 88 -22.87 14.48 4.71
C VAL A 88 -23.78 13.43 5.33
N CYS A 89 -24.73 12.89 4.57
CA CYS A 89 -25.58 11.81 5.08
C CYS A 89 -24.75 10.53 5.25
N ALA A 90 -24.93 9.79 6.37
CA ALA A 90 -24.25 8.52 6.59
C ALA A 90 -24.45 7.50 5.43
N SER A 91 -25.56 7.58 4.71
CA SER A 91 -25.85 6.75 3.54
C SER A 91 -24.93 7.00 2.33
N GLU A 92 -24.24 8.14 2.28
CA GLU A 92 -23.29 8.45 1.21
C GLU A 92 -21.92 7.78 1.43
N LEU A 93 -21.66 7.27 2.63
CA LEU A 93 -20.41 6.58 2.94
C LEU A 93 -20.50 5.10 2.53
N THR A 94 -19.39 4.59 2.00
CA THR A 94 -19.23 3.16 1.77
C THR A 94 -18.70 2.52 3.05
N THR A 95 -19.53 1.76 3.76
CA THR A 95 -19.12 1.09 5.01
C THR A 95 -18.04 0.05 4.73
N VAL A 96 -16.86 0.25 5.33
CA VAL A 96 -15.73 -0.68 5.19
C VAL A 96 -15.60 -1.56 6.44
N LYS A 97 -15.87 -0.98 7.63
CA LYS A 97 -15.85 -1.64 8.94
C LYS A 97 -16.97 -1.08 9.83
N GLU A 98 -17.28 -1.77 10.94
CA GLU A 98 -18.38 -1.43 11.87
C GLU A 98 -18.43 0.03 12.30
N ASN A 99 -17.29 0.74 12.37
CA ASN A 99 -17.22 2.14 12.83
C ASN A 99 -16.45 3.07 11.87
N GLN A 100 -16.27 2.65 10.62
CA GLN A 100 -15.45 3.39 9.65
C GLN A 100 -16.08 3.32 8.26
N GLY A 101 -16.46 4.50 7.76
CA GLY A 101 -16.98 4.68 6.42
C GLY A 101 -15.94 5.30 5.50
N LEU A 102 -16.03 5.01 4.21
CA LEU A 102 -15.20 5.63 3.19
C LEU A 102 -16.04 6.67 2.45
N LEU A 103 -15.63 7.94 2.53
CA LEU A 103 -16.27 9.04 1.83
C LEU A 103 -15.42 9.41 0.60
N PHE A 104 -16.08 9.57 -0.54
CA PHE A 104 -15.44 9.96 -1.79
C PHE A 104 -15.79 11.40 -2.16
N ASP A 105 -14.81 12.09 -2.70
CA ASP A 105 -14.98 13.36 -3.40
C ASP A 105 -15.73 13.14 -4.72
N LYS A 106 -16.33 14.20 -5.25
CA LYS A 106 -16.95 14.24 -6.56
C LYS A 106 -15.92 14.41 -7.67
N LYS A 107 -14.82 15.11 -7.37
CA LYS A 107 -13.78 15.41 -8.36
C LYS A 107 -13.09 14.14 -8.86
N VAL A 108 -13.10 13.96 -10.17
CA VAL A 108 -12.38 12.88 -10.84
C VAL A 108 -10.98 13.36 -11.22
N VAL A 109 -9.97 12.55 -10.88
CA VAL A 109 -8.57 12.84 -11.17
C VAL A 109 -7.97 11.77 -12.08
N PRO A 110 -7.14 12.16 -13.06
CA PRO A 110 -6.34 11.20 -13.81
C PRO A 110 -5.24 10.63 -12.92
N ILE A 111 -4.96 9.34 -13.09
CA ILE A 111 -3.93 8.59 -12.37
C ILE A 111 -3.09 7.76 -13.35
N ASP A 112 -1.80 7.63 -13.04
CA ASP A 112 -0.84 6.85 -13.82
C ASP A 112 0.25 6.23 -12.93
N GLY A 113 1.07 5.34 -13.50
CA GLY A 113 2.22 4.77 -12.80
C GLY A 113 1.86 3.65 -11.82
N ILE A 114 2.53 3.63 -10.66
CA ILE A 114 2.47 2.50 -9.70
C ILE A 114 1.70 2.90 -8.46
N TRP A 115 0.71 2.10 -8.08
CA TRP A 115 -0.21 2.36 -6.97
C TRP A 115 -0.33 1.14 -6.07
N ASP A 116 -0.47 1.35 -4.76
CA ASP A 116 -0.71 0.22 -3.85
C ASP A 116 -2.18 -0.16 -3.90
N LEU A 117 -2.47 -1.45 -3.68
CA LEU A 117 -3.84 -1.90 -3.54
C LEU A 117 -4.38 -1.51 -2.17
N ALA A 118 -5.63 -1.04 -2.12
CA ALA A 118 -6.29 -0.73 -0.86
C ALA A 118 -6.77 -1.99 -0.12
N MET A 119 -6.94 -3.11 -0.84
CA MET A 119 -7.34 -4.42 -0.32
C MET A 119 -8.72 -4.44 0.38
N ILE A 120 -9.69 -3.68 -0.15
CA ILE A 120 -11.05 -3.53 0.39
C ILE A 120 -12.17 -3.88 -0.60
N GLY A 121 -11.87 -3.96 -1.90
CA GLY A 121 -12.86 -4.23 -2.94
C GLY A 121 -12.47 -5.30 -3.95
N SER A 122 -12.79 -5.06 -5.22
CA SER A 122 -12.60 -6.04 -6.30
C SER A 122 -11.14 -6.38 -6.56
N GLU A 123 -10.20 -5.50 -6.21
CA GLU A 123 -8.77 -5.78 -6.29
C GLU A 123 -8.35 -6.95 -5.37
N ARG A 124 -8.89 -6.99 -4.13
CA ARG A 124 -8.64 -8.09 -3.19
C ARG A 124 -9.27 -9.38 -3.69
N GLN A 125 -10.49 -9.29 -4.23
CA GLN A 125 -11.17 -10.46 -4.81
C GLN A 125 -10.35 -11.03 -5.98
N LYS A 126 -9.88 -10.16 -6.88
CA LYS A 126 -9.08 -10.59 -8.03
C LYS A 126 -7.79 -11.27 -7.59
N LEU A 127 -7.14 -10.74 -6.57
CA LEU A 127 -5.96 -11.35 -5.99
C LEU A 127 -6.25 -12.74 -5.39
N TYR A 128 -7.37 -12.88 -4.69
CA TYR A 128 -7.80 -14.16 -4.14
C TYR A 128 -8.11 -15.19 -5.24
N GLU A 129 -8.75 -14.79 -6.33
CA GLU A 129 -8.95 -15.64 -7.51
C GLU A 129 -7.62 -16.14 -8.08
N LEU A 130 -6.63 -15.26 -8.21
CA LEU A 130 -5.29 -15.63 -8.68
C LEU A 130 -4.61 -16.62 -7.72
N TYR A 131 -4.70 -16.39 -6.41
CA TYR A 131 -4.21 -17.32 -5.40
C TYR A 131 -4.84 -18.71 -5.55
N GLN A 132 -6.17 -18.78 -5.66
CA GLN A 132 -6.90 -20.05 -5.78
C GLN A 132 -6.51 -20.80 -7.04
N ASN A 133 -6.33 -20.10 -8.17
CA ASN A 133 -5.85 -20.73 -9.41
C ASN A 133 -4.46 -21.37 -9.24
N GLU A 134 -3.55 -20.72 -8.50
CA GLU A 134 -2.21 -21.26 -8.25
C GLU A 134 -2.21 -22.49 -7.34
N VAL A 135 -3.12 -22.55 -6.36
CA VAL A 135 -3.22 -23.69 -5.42
C VAL A 135 -4.22 -24.77 -5.87
N GLY A 136 -4.91 -24.58 -7.00
CA GLY A 136 -5.96 -25.48 -7.49
C GLY A 136 -7.22 -25.49 -6.62
N GLY A 137 -7.50 -24.38 -5.93
CA GLY A 137 -8.66 -24.19 -5.07
C GLY A 137 -9.94 -23.79 -5.81
N GLU A 138 -11.05 -23.73 -5.09
CA GLU A 138 -12.33 -23.25 -5.65
C GLU A 138 -12.35 -21.73 -5.81
N ALA A 139 -13.09 -21.25 -6.82
CA ALA A 139 -13.30 -19.83 -7.02
C ALA A 139 -13.99 -19.20 -5.79
N PRO A 140 -13.49 -18.06 -5.27
CA PRO A 140 -14.08 -17.42 -4.11
C PRO A 140 -15.50 -16.96 -4.38
N ARG A 141 -16.30 -16.89 -3.32
CA ARG A 141 -17.55 -16.13 -3.34
C ARG A 141 -17.20 -14.65 -3.41
N THR A 142 -17.90 -13.89 -4.26
CA THR A 142 -17.79 -12.42 -4.33
C THR A 142 -18.24 -11.83 -3.00
N THR A 143 -17.29 -11.55 -2.12
CA THR A 143 -17.53 -10.86 -0.84
C THR A 143 -16.57 -9.68 -0.75
N GLY A 144 -17.10 -8.47 -0.80
CA GLY A 144 -16.30 -7.25 -0.77
C GLY A 144 -17.06 -6.05 -1.31
N LEU A 145 -16.43 -4.88 -1.22
CA LEU A 145 -16.97 -3.67 -1.82
C LEU A 145 -16.89 -3.73 -3.34
N ASN A 146 -17.93 -3.24 -4.01
CA ASN A 146 -17.89 -3.12 -5.45
C ASN A 146 -17.02 -1.92 -5.87
N GLY A 147 -16.02 -2.18 -6.70
CA GLY A 147 -15.08 -1.18 -7.19
C GLY A 147 -13.62 -1.59 -6.97
N PHE A 148 -12.74 -1.03 -7.79
CA PHE A 148 -11.30 -1.26 -7.70
C PHE A 148 -10.66 -0.10 -6.93
N PHE A 149 -10.04 -0.41 -5.80
CA PHE A 149 -9.51 0.60 -4.87
C PHE A 149 -7.98 0.57 -4.79
N LEU A 150 -7.40 1.73 -5.00
CA LEU A 150 -5.98 2.02 -4.91
C LEU A 150 -5.70 2.86 -3.66
N LYS A 151 -4.46 2.84 -3.18
CA LYS A 151 -4.03 3.54 -1.98
C LYS A 151 -2.72 4.29 -2.23
N ARG A 152 -2.62 5.47 -1.61
CA ARG A 152 -1.38 6.24 -1.50
C ARG A 152 -1.37 6.97 -0.15
N GLY A 153 -0.50 6.53 0.76
CA GLY A 153 -0.56 6.96 2.16
C GLY A 153 -1.92 6.63 2.77
N ASP A 154 -2.55 7.61 3.41
CA ASP A 154 -3.89 7.44 4.02
C ASP A 154 -5.05 7.74 3.07
N THR A 155 -4.75 8.03 1.80
CA THR A 155 -5.75 8.39 0.81
C THR A 155 -6.09 7.18 -0.05
N ILE A 156 -7.39 6.96 -0.27
CA ILE A 156 -7.92 5.90 -1.11
C ILE A 156 -8.38 6.51 -2.43
N PHE A 157 -8.22 5.76 -3.51
CA PHE A 157 -8.61 6.16 -4.86
C PHE A 157 -9.50 5.05 -5.41
N ARG A 158 -10.75 5.37 -5.74
CA ARG A 158 -11.64 4.42 -6.40
C ARG A 158 -11.56 4.63 -7.90
N ALA A 159 -11.07 3.63 -8.62
CA ALA A 159 -10.99 3.67 -10.07
C ALA A 159 -12.40 3.78 -10.69
N LYS A 160 -12.47 4.48 -11.82
CA LYS A 160 -13.69 4.72 -12.58
C LYS A 160 -13.55 4.06 -13.95
N ASN A 161 -14.60 3.34 -14.34
CA ASN A 161 -14.72 2.72 -15.66
C ASN A 161 -15.62 3.54 -16.59
N SER A 162 -16.17 4.65 -16.09
CA SER A 162 -16.93 5.61 -16.89
C SER A 162 -16.83 7.02 -16.30
N LEU A 163 -17.01 8.02 -17.16
CA LEU A 163 -17.14 9.42 -16.79
C LEU A 163 -18.55 9.90 -17.16
N PRO A 164 -19.33 10.44 -16.22
CA PRO A 164 -20.56 11.15 -16.55
C PRO A 164 -20.22 12.35 -17.43
N LEU A 165 -20.88 12.51 -18.58
CA LEU A 165 -20.75 13.68 -19.46
C LEU A 165 -21.65 14.82 -18.93
N VAL A 166 -21.49 15.16 -17.66
CA VAL A 166 -22.27 16.19 -16.97
C VAL A 166 -21.48 17.49 -16.94
N LEU A 167 -22.20 18.61 -17.03
CA LEU A 167 -21.67 19.96 -16.87
C LEU A 167 -21.33 20.24 -15.41
N ASP A 168 -20.18 19.74 -14.97
CA ASP A 168 -19.66 19.95 -13.62
C ASP A 168 -18.12 20.11 -13.66
N ASP A 169 -17.63 21.17 -13.04
CA ASP A 169 -16.20 21.48 -12.88
C ASP A 169 -15.39 20.32 -12.29
N ASN A 170 -16.03 19.43 -11.52
CA ASN A 170 -15.44 18.22 -10.96
C ASN A 170 -14.89 17.24 -12.00
N TYR A 171 -15.36 17.30 -13.26
CA TYR A 171 -14.93 16.41 -14.34
C TYR A 171 -14.08 17.10 -15.40
N ARG A 172 -13.97 18.44 -15.36
CA ARG A 172 -13.28 19.23 -16.39
C ARG A 172 -11.84 18.79 -16.63
N ASP A 173 -11.07 18.64 -15.56
CA ASP A 173 -9.68 18.18 -15.63
C ASP A 173 -9.60 16.76 -16.22
N ALA A 174 -10.55 15.89 -15.88
CA ALA A 174 -10.60 14.53 -16.39
C ALA A 174 -10.94 14.49 -17.88
N PHE A 175 -11.93 15.28 -18.34
CA PHE A 175 -12.27 15.39 -19.76
C PHE A 175 -11.11 15.95 -20.58
N GLN A 176 -10.48 17.04 -20.11
CA GLN A 176 -9.37 17.67 -20.81
C GLN A 176 -8.17 16.72 -20.92
N MET A 177 -7.88 15.98 -19.85
CA MET A 177 -6.83 14.99 -19.87
C MET A 177 -7.14 13.83 -20.83
N ARG A 178 -8.38 13.30 -20.81
CA ARG A 178 -8.80 12.23 -21.74
C ARG A 178 -8.71 12.69 -23.19
N LEU A 179 -9.15 13.91 -23.47
CA LEU A 179 -9.08 14.53 -24.80
C LEU A 179 -7.62 14.64 -25.28
N ASN A 180 -6.73 15.13 -24.42
CA ASN A 180 -5.30 15.22 -24.72
C ASN A 180 -4.70 13.83 -25.01
N THR A 181 -5.07 12.82 -24.23
CA THR A 181 -4.60 11.43 -24.42
C THR A 181 -5.10 10.84 -25.74
N LEU A 182 -6.37 11.07 -26.10
CA LEU A 182 -6.95 10.64 -27.37
C LEU A 182 -6.20 11.27 -28.55
N LEU A 183 -5.96 12.58 -28.53
CA LEU A 183 -5.22 13.27 -29.59
C LEU A 183 -3.75 12.83 -29.66
N ALA A 184 -3.09 12.69 -28.51
CA ALA A 184 -1.69 12.26 -28.44
C ALA A 184 -1.49 10.85 -29.01
N SER A 185 -2.50 9.98 -28.95
CA SER A 185 -2.45 8.65 -29.58
C SER A 185 -2.26 8.69 -31.10
N ARG A 186 -2.67 9.80 -31.73
CA ARG A 186 -2.46 10.10 -33.16
C ARG A 186 -1.34 11.10 -33.43
N GLY A 187 -0.56 11.46 -32.39
CA GLY A 187 0.51 12.46 -32.49
C GLY A 187 0.00 13.89 -32.63
N LEU A 188 -1.24 14.16 -32.23
CA LEU A 188 -1.87 15.48 -32.28
C LEU A 188 -1.90 16.14 -30.91
N THR A 189 -2.03 17.46 -30.91
CA THR A 189 -2.34 18.29 -29.74
C THR A 189 -3.63 19.08 -29.97
N CYS A 190 -4.23 19.60 -28.90
CA CYS A 190 -5.38 20.50 -29.01
C CYS A 190 -5.10 21.72 -29.91
N ASN A 191 -3.85 22.22 -29.91
CA ASN A 191 -3.48 23.34 -30.78
C ASN A 191 -3.48 22.95 -32.26
N ASP A 192 -3.08 21.72 -32.59
CA ASP A 192 -3.09 21.27 -33.99
C ASP A 192 -4.52 21.23 -34.52
N VAL A 193 -5.46 20.74 -33.72
CA VAL A 193 -6.89 20.72 -34.08
C VAL A 193 -7.50 22.12 -34.20
N ILE A 194 -7.09 23.07 -33.36
CA ILE A 194 -7.56 24.45 -33.44
C ILE A 194 -7.05 25.13 -34.72
N ASN A 195 -5.81 24.83 -35.13
CA ASN A 195 -5.15 25.52 -36.24
C ASN A 195 -5.36 24.84 -37.60
N ASP A 196 -5.70 23.54 -37.63
CA ASP A 196 -5.93 22.77 -38.85
C ASP A 196 -7.33 22.11 -38.84
N PRO A 197 -8.25 22.54 -39.72
CA PRO A 197 -9.59 21.97 -39.81
C PRO A 197 -9.63 20.49 -40.24
N TYR A 198 -8.52 19.93 -40.76
CA TYR A 198 -8.41 18.54 -41.19
C TYR A 198 -7.63 17.65 -40.21
N ALA A 199 -7.14 18.18 -39.09
CA ALA A 199 -6.36 17.40 -38.12
C ALA A 199 -7.10 16.14 -37.62
N LEU A 200 -8.43 16.22 -37.54
CA LEU A 200 -9.29 15.14 -37.06
C LEU A 200 -9.52 14.02 -38.08
N ASP A 201 -9.15 14.19 -39.35
CA ASP A 201 -9.27 13.15 -40.39
C ASP A 201 -8.43 11.91 -40.07
N SER A 202 -7.46 12.06 -39.17
CA SER A 202 -6.63 10.95 -38.66
C SER A 202 -7.35 10.09 -37.62
N LEU A 203 -8.49 10.52 -37.07
CA LEU A 203 -9.29 9.76 -36.11
C LEU A 203 -10.27 8.83 -36.82
N LYS A 204 -10.57 7.71 -36.19
CA LYS A 204 -11.66 6.82 -36.62
C LYS A 204 -13.01 7.38 -36.17
N ASP A 205 -14.09 6.88 -36.76
CA ASP A 205 -15.46 7.32 -36.44
C ASP A 205 -15.75 7.26 -34.93
N GLU A 206 -15.36 6.18 -34.24
CA GLU A 206 -15.58 6.05 -32.78
C GLU A 206 -14.76 7.05 -31.96
N GLU A 207 -13.52 7.33 -32.37
CA GLU A 207 -12.66 8.30 -31.70
C GLU A 207 -13.09 9.75 -31.98
N LEU A 208 -13.67 10.00 -33.16
CA LEU A 208 -14.21 11.28 -33.55
C LEU A 208 -15.48 11.60 -32.75
N GLU A 209 -16.34 10.62 -32.53
CA GLU A 209 -17.49 10.73 -31.63
C GLU A 209 -17.04 11.02 -30.18
N GLU A 210 -16.08 10.25 -29.65
CA GLU A 210 -15.50 10.49 -28.32
C GLU A 210 -14.90 11.91 -28.21
N TYR A 211 -14.17 12.34 -29.25
CA TYR A 211 -13.59 13.68 -29.31
C TYR A 211 -14.68 14.77 -29.20
N TRP A 212 -15.78 14.66 -29.95
CA TRP A 212 -16.84 15.68 -29.92
C TRP A 212 -17.53 15.74 -28.57
N SER A 213 -17.83 14.59 -27.96
CA SER A 213 -18.42 14.51 -26.62
C SER A 213 -17.53 15.18 -25.56
N LEU A 214 -16.23 14.88 -25.59
CA LEU A 214 -15.25 15.47 -24.66
C LEU A 214 -15.04 16.97 -24.92
N ALA A 215 -14.89 17.38 -26.18
CA ALA A 215 -14.66 18.78 -26.56
C ALA A 215 -15.87 19.65 -26.21
N PHE A 216 -17.09 19.13 -26.40
CA PHE A 216 -18.32 19.79 -25.98
C PHE A 216 -18.38 19.97 -24.46
N ALA A 217 -18.14 18.89 -23.70
CA ALA A 217 -18.14 18.95 -22.24
C ALA A 217 -17.11 19.94 -21.69
N VAL A 218 -15.90 20.00 -22.28
CA VAL A 218 -14.85 20.95 -21.88
C VAL A 218 -15.22 22.40 -22.24
N ARG A 219 -15.84 22.64 -23.39
CA ARG A 219 -16.17 23.99 -23.89
C ARG A 219 -17.41 24.59 -23.23
N GLN A 220 -18.41 23.80 -22.85
CA GLN A 220 -19.62 24.35 -22.22
C GLN A 220 -19.37 24.86 -20.80
N VAL A 221 -18.48 24.22 -20.03
CA VAL A 221 -18.05 24.72 -18.71
C VAL A 221 -17.40 26.12 -18.81
N THR A 222 -16.80 26.48 -19.95
CA THR A 222 -16.23 27.83 -20.15
C THR A 222 -17.24 28.92 -20.51
N LEU A 223 -18.49 28.57 -20.85
CA LEU A 223 -19.51 29.53 -21.27
C LEU A 223 -20.53 29.86 -20.17
N GLU A 224 -20.62 29.09 -19.07
CA GLU A 224 -21.52 29.42 -17.95
C GLU A 224 -21.08 30.64 -17.13
N ASP A 225 -19.83 31.10 -17.28
CA ASP A 225 -19.39 32.42 -16.80
C ASP A 225 -19.89 33.59 -17.67
N SER A 226 -20.57 33.30 -18.79
CA SER A 226 -21.09 34.32 -19.70
C SER A 226 -22.32 33.84 -20.50
N VAL A 227 -23.50 34.23 -20.02
CA VAL A 227 -24.80 34.38 -20.72
C VAL A 227 -25.92 33.42 -20.24
N GLU A 228 -26.91 34.02 -19.57
CA GLU A 228 -28.28 33.52 -19.45
C GLU A 228 -28.88 33.25 -20.84
N GLY A 229 -29.39 32.03 -21.07
CA GLY A 229 -30.43 31.80 -22.06
C GLY A 229 -29.99 31.11 -23.35
N LEU A 230 -29.93 29.77 -23.29
CA LEU A 230 -30.40 28.95 -24.40
C LEU A 230 -31.40 27.92 -23.84
N PRO A 231 -32.62 27.81 -24.40
CA PRO A 231 -33.59 26.84 -23.94
C PRO A 231 -33.19 25.47 -24.50
N PHE A 232 -32.75 24.56 -23.62
CA PHE A 232 -32.62 23.14 -23.99
C PHE A 232 -33.76 22.36 -23.35
N ASP A 233 -34.47 21.63 -24.21
CA ASP A 233 -35.63 20.80 -23.90
C ASP A 233 -35.24 19.71 -22.89
N SER A 234 -35.71 19.85 -21.66
CA SER A 234 -35.55 18.87 -20.59
C SER A 234 -36.47 17.67 -20.85
N GLY A 235 -36.05 16.82 -21.79
CA GLY A 235 -36.76 15.62 -22.16
C GLY A 235 -35.81 14.43 -22.17
N THR A 236 -35.74 13.74 -21.03
CA THR A 236 -34.99 12.49 -20.77
C THR A 236 -33.58 12.73 -20.22
N GLU A 237 -33.44 12.67 -18.89
CA GLU A 237 -32.17 12.50 -18.16
C GLU A 237 -31.53 11.14 -18.51
N CYS A 238 -31.05 11.00 -19.74
CA CYS A 238 -30.00 10.04 -20.01
C CYS A 238 -28.72 10.73 -19.56
N GLU A 239 -28.23 10.43 -18.35
CA GLU A 239 -26.85 10.74 -17.98
C GLU A 239 -25.95 10.00 -18.97
N GLU A 240 -25.63 10.65 -20.08
CA GLU A 240 -24.69 10.10 -21.05
C GLU A 240 -23.36 9.90 -20.32
N THR A 241 -22.80 8.70 -20.42
CA THR A 241 -21.53 8.37 -19.78
C THR A 241 -20.54 7.95 -20.84
N LEU A 242 -19.32 8.48 -20.76
CA LEU A 242 -18.20 8.01 -21.55
C LEU A 242 -17.64 6.75 -20.88
N ASN A 243 -17.67 5.62 -21.59
CA ASN A 243 -17.06 4.38 -21.12
C ASN A 243 -15.53 4.47 -21.26
N LEU A 244 -14.81 4.24 -20.17
CA LEU A 244 -13.34 4.26 -20.12
C LEU A 244 -12.70 2.88 -20.33
N GLY A 245 -13.52 1.83 -20.40
CA GLY A 245 -13.08 0.44 -20.38
C GLY A 245 -12.74 -0.07 -18.98
N ASP A 246 -12.30 -1.32 -18.92
CA ASP A 246 -11.75 -1.90 -17.69
C ASP A 246 -10.34 -1.38 -17.43
N LEU A 247 -9.98 -1.32 -16.15
CA LEU A 247 -8.65 -0.88 -15.74
C LEU A 247 -7.58 -1.81 -16.33
N ASN A 248 -6.65 -1.25 -17.11
CA ASN A 248 -5.54 -2.01 -17.69
C ASN A 248 -4.30 -1.90 -16.79
N TYR A 249 -4.01 -2.97 -16.06
CA TYR A 249 -2.97 -2.97 -15.05
C TYR A 249 -2.21 -4.29 -14.97
N GLN A 250 -1.03 -4.23 -14.37
CA GLN A 250 -0.22 -5.40 -14.01
C GLN A 250 0.06 -5.40 -12.50
N PHE A 251 -0.16 -6.53 -11.84
CA PHE A 251 0.28 -6.71 -10.44
C PHE A 251 1.80 -6.73 -10.35
N VAL A 252 2.32 -5.94 -9.41
CA VAL A 252 3.76 -5.76 -9.19
C VAL A 252 4.03 -5.61 -7.71
N ILE A 253 5.29 -5.84 -7.32
CA ILE A 253 5.76 -5.54 -5.96
C ILE A 253 6.87 -4.51 -6.07
N ARG A 254 6.79 -3.46 -5.26
CA ARG A 254 7.83 -2.45 -5.21
C ARG A 254 9.08 -2.99 -4.50
N THR A 255 10.25 -2.54 -4.95
CA THR A 255 11.53 -3.05 -4.44
C THR A 255 11.84 -2.61 -3.01
N ASP A 256 11.35 -1.44 -2.61
CA ASP A 256 11.39 -0.94 -1.23
C ASP A 256 10.54 -1.82 -0.30
N GLU A 257 9.37 -2.26 -0.76
CA GLU A 257 8.50 -3.14 0.01
C GLU A 257 9.14 -4.51 0.28
N LEU A 258 9.78 -5.12 -0.73
CA LEU A 258 10.54 -6.36 -0.50
C LEU A 258 11.66 -6.17 0.53
N SER A 259 12.32 -5.02 0.48
CA SER A 259 13.37 -4.68 1.44
C SER A 259 12.79 -4.52 2.84
N ARG A 260 11.60 -3.92 2.98
CA ARG A 260 10.87 -3.79 4.25
C ARG A 260 10.52 -5.17 4.82
N VAL A 261 9.91 -6.05 4.04
CA VAL A 261 9.49 -7.38 4.51
C VAL A 261 10.68 -8.18 4.99
N VAL A 262 11.76 -8.23 4.20
CA VAL A 262 12.97 -8.96 4.58
C VAL A 262 13.60 -8.37 5.84
N SER A 263 13.68 -7.05 5.96
CA SER A 263 14.20 -6.39 7.16
C SER A 263 13.33 -6.70 8.39
N ASN A 264 12.01 -6.62 8.25
CA ASN A 264 11.07 -6.95 9.33
C ASN A 264 11.16 -8.42 9.76
N LEU A 265 11.36 -9.35 8.82
CA LEU A 265 11.54 -10.77 9.15
C LEU A 265 12.83 -10.99 9.94
N PHE A 266 13.92 -10.34 9.56
CA PHE A 266 15.20 -10.41 10.30
C PHE A 266 15.14 -9.66 11.64
N GLU A 267 14.42 -8.55 11.74
CA GLU A 267 14.20 -7.83 13.00
C GLU A 267 13.26 -8.60 13.94
N CYS A 268 12.24 -9.27 13.42
CA CYS A 268 11.41 -10.22 14.17
C CYS A 268 12.22 -11.43 14.65
N GLN A 269 13.22 -11.88 13.89
CA GLN A 269 14.17 -12.88 14.37
C GLN A 269 15.06 -12.31 15.48
N ALA A 270 15.54 -11.06 15.36
CA ALA A 270 16.33 -10.40 16.40
C ALA A 270 15.53 -10.13 17.70
N SER A 271 14.23 -9.88 17.60
CA SER A 271 13.32 -9.68 18.75
C SER A 271 12.69 -10.98 19.27
N ARG A 272 12.63 -12.06 18.48
CA ARG A 272 12.32 -13.43 18.95
C ARG A 272 13.53 -14.16 19.54
N THR A 273 14.76 -13.69 19.30
CA THR A 273 15.98 -14.30 19.85
C THR A 273 16.28 -13.94 21.31
N THR A 274 15.52 -13.07 21.97
CA THR A 274 15.83 -12.66 23.36
C THR A 274 15.14 -13.46 24.45
N GLU A 275 14.33 -14.49 24.14
CA GLU A 275 13.67 -15.25 25.21
C GLU A 275 13.91 -16.76 25.29
N ASP A 276 14.66 -17.43 24.41
CA ASP A 276 15.27 -18.75 24.70
C ASP A 276 16.00 -19.35 23.48
N LEU A 277 17.00 -18.68 22.90
CA LEU A 277 17.98 -19.37 22.06
C LEU A 277 19.28 -19.58 22.85
N PRO A 278 19.77 -20.85 22.97
CA PRO A 278 21.02 -21.10 23.67
C PRO A 278 22.14 -20.37 22.93
N LEU A 279 22.83 -19.48 23.66
CA LEU A 279 23.99 -18.71 23.19
C LEU A 279 24.85 -19.55 22.24
N ALA A 280 25.13 -19.00 21.04
CA ALA A 280 26.00 -19.66 20.07
C ALA A 280 27.32 -20.05 20.74
N VAL A 281 27.84 -21.25 20.46
CA VAL A 281 28.98 -21.84 21.21
C VAL A 281 30.18 -20.88 21.28
N LYS A 282 30.47 -20.15 20.19
CA LYS A 282 31.54 -19.15 20.14
C LYS A 282 31.28 -17.95 21.06
N GLU A 283 30.05 -17.46 21.09
CA GLU A 283 29.65 -16.32 21.91
C GLU A 283 29.66 -16.68 23.39
N ARG A 284 29.08 -17.83 23.77
CA ARG A 284 29.15 -18.38 25.12
C ARG A 284 30.59 -18.51 25.61
N ASN A 285 31.48 -19.04 24.78
CA ASN A 285 32.89 -19.20 25.14
C ASN A 285 33.61 -17.85 25.27
N THR A 286 33.19 -16.85 24.49
CA THR A 286 33.72 -15.49 24.58
C THR A 286 33.30 -14.82 25.89
N TYR A 287 32.03 -14.95 26.29
CA TYR A 287 31.56 -14.45 27.60
C TYR A 287 32.26 -15.14 28.77
N LEU A 288 32.43 -16.47 28.72
CA LEU A 288 33.15 -17.20 29.78
C LEU A 288 34.61 -16.72 29.91
N LYS A 289 35.29 -16.42 28.81
CA LYS A 289 36.65 -15.84 28.83
C LYS A 289 36.67 -14.42 29.38
N LEU A 290 35.67 -13.61 29.02
CA LEU A 290 35.57 -12.25 29.53
C LEU A 290 35.31 -12.24 31.04
N ILE A 291 34.38 -13.06 31.52
CA ILE A 291 34.12 -13.25 32.95
C ILE A 291 35.39 -13.73 33.66
N HIS A 292 36.10 -14.71 33.09
CA HIS A 292 37.37 -15.18 33.66
C HIS A 292 38.39 -14.04 33.83
N SER A 293 38.58 -13.21 32.79
CA SER A 293 39.53 -12.09 32.83
C SER A 293 39.15 -11.04 33.87
N LEU A 294 37.85 -10.77 34.05
CA LEU A 294 37.35 -9.85 35.06
C LEU A 294 37.54 -10.40 36.48
N LEU A 295 37.30 -11.69 36.69
CA LEU A 295 37.50 -12.32 38.00
C LEU A 295 38.96 -12.25 38.44
N ILE A 296 39.91 -12.51 37.52
CA ILE A 296 41.34 -12.32 37.79
C ILE A 296 41.64 -10.85 38.11
N GLY A 297 41.06 -9.91 37.37
CA GLY A 297 41.22 -8.47 37.64
C GLY A 297 40.68 -8.02 38.99
N LEU A 298 39.72 -8.75 39.56
CA LEU A 298 39.17 -8.56 40.90
C LEU A 298 39.91 -9.38 41.97
N GLU A 299 41.04 -10.01 41.63
CA GLU A 299 41.82 -10.89 42.51
C GLU A 299 41.03 -12.11 43.03
N ILE A 300 40.00 -12.54 42.29
CA ILE A 300 39.21 -13.74 42.58
C ILE A 300 39.68 -14.86 41.64
N ASP A 301 40.33 -15.89 42.20
CA ASP A 301 40.67 -17.09 41.43
C ASP A 301 39.40 -17.95 41.21
N PRO A 302 38.92 -18.10 39.96
CA PRO A 302 37.72 -18.89 39.66
C PRO A 302 37.91 -20.39 39.88
N THR A 303 39.15 -20.87 40.03
CA THR A 303 39.47 -22.27 40.30
C THR A 303 39.60 -22.58 41.79
N ALA A 304 39.64 -21.56 42.64
CA ALA A 304 39.81 -21.72 44.08
C ALA A 304 38.55 -22.28 44.75
N ARG A 305 38.77 -23.12 45.78
CA ARG A 305 37.68 -23.65 46.61
C ARG A 305 37.05 -22.50 47.41
N GLY A 306 35.78 -22.20 47.13
CA GLY A 306 35.03 -21.13 47.79
C GLY A 306 34.90 -19.84 46.98
N ALA A 307 35.39 -19.80 45.73
CA ALA A 307 35.29 -18.63 44.84
C ALA A 307 33.85 -18.14 44.58
N ALA A 308 32.84 -18.99 44.74
CA ALA A 308 31.45 -18.61 44.56
C ALA A 308 30.92 -17.63 45.62
N THR A 309 31.44 -17.68 46.85
CA THR A 309 30.98 -16.83 47.96
C THR A 309 31.26 -15.34 47.78
N PRO A 310 32.47 -14.90 47.39
CA PRO A 310 32.71 -13.48 47.10
C PRO A 310 31.91 -13.00 45.89
N ILE A 311 31.77 -13.82 44.84
CA ILE A 311 30.98 -13.47 43.65
C ILE A 311 29.51 -13.27 44.02
N GLN A 312 28.94 -14.15 44.84
CA GLN A 312 27.57 -14.02 45.33
C GLN A 312 27.35 -12.69 46.06
N LYS A 313 28.28 -12.30 46.94
CA LYS A 313 28.20 -11.01 47.63
C LYS A 313 28.28 -9.82 46.65
N ILE A 314 29.11 -9.92 45.61
CA ILE A 314 29.23 -8.88 44.59
C ILE A 314 27.91 -8.74 43.82
N THR A 315 27.27 -9.85 43.46
CA THR A 315 26.00 -9.82 42.72
C THR A 315 24.85 -9.31 43.58
N GLU A 316 24.80 -9.71 44.86
CA GLU A 316 23.85 -9.18 45.85
C GLU A 316 24.01 -7.65 46.02
N LEU A 317 25.25 -7.15 46.10
CA LEU A 317 25.54 -5.71 46.17
C LEU A 317 25.16 -4.97 44.87
N ALA A 318 25.16 -5.65 43.72
CA ALA A 318 24.76 -5.11 42.44
C ALA A 318 23.23 -5.14 42.22
N GLY A 319 22.46 -5.67 43.17
CA GLY A 319 21.00 -5.80 43.07
C GLY A 319 20.52 -7.05 42.32
N GLU A 320 21.42 -7.99 42.01
CA GLU A 320 21.14 -9.21 41.25
C GLU A 320 21.43 -10.45 42.12
N GLU A 321 20.39 -11.09 42.66
CA GLU A 321 20.56 -12.25 43.54
C GLU A 321 20.84 -13.53 42.72
N LEU A 322 22.10 -13.99 42.72
CA LEU A 322 22.49 -15.27 42.13
C LEU A 322 22.79 -16.31 43.21
N SER A 323 22.19 -17.49 43.09
CA SER A 323 22.46 -18.58 44.02
C SER A 323 23.92 -19.05 43.94
N ASN A 324 24.52 -19.41 45.08
CA ASN A 324 25.87 -19.95 45.14
C ASN A 324 26.06 -21.16 44.20
N GLU A 325 25.02 -21.97 44.05
CA GLU A 325 25.01 -23.16 43.19
C GLU A 325 25.02 -22.79 41.70
N THR A 326 24.27 -21.76 41.31
CA THR A 326 24.29 -21.20 39.94
C THR A 326 25.70 -20.69 39.59
N ILE A 327 26.32 -19.94 40.51
CA ILE A 327 27.66 -19.40 40.33
C ILE A 327 28.68 -20.53 40.18
N ARG A 328 28.60 -21.58 41.01
CA ARG A 328 29.49 -22.76 40.88
C ARG A 328 29.39 -23.43 39.52
N LYS A 329 28.18 -23.60 38.99
CA LYS A 329 27.97 -24.19 37.65
C LYS A 329 28.62 -23.34 36.55
N ILE A 330 28.60 -22.01 36.66
CA ILE A 330 29.27 -21.11 35.71
C ILE A 330 30.79 -21.21 35.86
N LEU A 331 31.32 -21.23 37.09
CA LEU A 331 32.75 -21.38 37.35
C LEU A 331 33.30 -22.71 36.80
N ILE A 332 32.52 -23.80 36.88
CA ILE A 332 32.89 -25.09 36.27
C ILE A 332 33.02 -24.94 34.74
N LYS A 333 32.06 -24.28 34.07
CA LYS A 333 32.13 -24.02 32.63
C LYS A 333 33.32 -23.14 32.25
N ILE A 334 33.70 -22.18 33.09
CA ILE A 334 34.91 -21.38 32.89
C ILE A 334 36.16 -22.27 32.95
N LYS A 335 36.22 -23.18 33.94
CA LYS A 335 37.32 -24.14 34.09
C LYS A 335 37.48 -25.06 32.87
N GLU A 336 36.38 -25.50 32.29
CA GLU A 336 36.38 -26.36 31.09
C GLU A 336 36.84 -25.64 29.80
N GLN A 337 36.86 -24.31 29.79
CA GLN A 337 37.26 -23.48 28.64
C GLN A 337 38.67 -22.92 28.74
N LEU A 338 39.36 -23.16 29.87
CA LEU A 338 40.77 -22.82 30.05
C LEU A 338 41.64 -23.91 29.42
N PRO A 339 42.76 -23.55 28.76
CA PRO A 339 43.69 -24.52 28.17
C PRO A 339 44.35 -25.44 29.19
#